data_AF-A0A8J8EWV5-F1
#
_entry.id   AF-A0A8J8EWV5-F1
#
_cell.length_a   1.000
_cell.length_b   1.000
_cell.length_c   1.000
_cell.angle_alpha   90.00
_cell.angle_beta   90.00
_cell.angle_gamma   90.00
#
_symmetry.space_group_name_H-M   'P 1'
#
loop_
_entity.id
_entity.type
_entity.pdbx_description
1 polymer ?
#
loop_
_entity_poly.entity_id
_entity_poly.type
_entity_poly.pdbx_seq_one_letter_code
_entity_poly.pdbx_strand_id
1 'polypeptide(L)'
;MERASILFFTLLPLVILARYSPFGEGLGAWAAWLLVVYLAVPLVASKALGFSLREVGIKSPNKKGLRITLILLIFAAFLSVEGTLVPSMVAYYPRFAFDGWWGFLRGELIMGTIMLAHEAFFRGFLLFPLARKNRWGAIIAQDVPYALVHIGKPGIEIPYSLLAGIVFGWADIEGESFVPSFLVHWIGSAFFDLLCLLAKTGHLPWI
;
A
#
# COMPACT_ATOMS: atom_id res chain seq x y z
N MET A 1 -3.54 2.25 29.39
CA MET A 1 -3.79 2.55 27.96
C MET A 1 -4.66 1.47 27.37
N GLU A 2 -5.63 1.80 26.51
CA GLU A 2 -6.45 0.79 25.83
C GLU A 2 -5.62 0.01 24.81
N ARG A 3 -5.84 -1.31 24.67
CA ARG A 3 -5.04 -2.22 23.81
C ARG A 3 -4.85 -1.73 22.37
N ALA A 4 -5.82 -1.03 21.78
CA ALA A 4 -5.72 -0.47 20.43
C ALA A 4 -4.65 0.63 20.34
N SER A 5 -4.60 1.50 21.35
CA SER A 5 -3.58 2.54 21.45
C SER A 5 -2.21 1.94 21.75
N ILE A 6 -2.15 0.91 22.62
CA ILE A 6 -0.91 0.17 22.88
C ILE A 6 -0.36 -0.42 21.57
N LEU A 7 -1.20 -1.13 20.80
CA LEU A 7 -0.79 -1.73 19.53
C LEU A 7 -0.27 -0.65 18.56
N PHE A 8 -1.04 0.42 18.34
CA PHE A 8 -0.65 1.49 17.42
C PHE A 8 0.72 2.09 17.76
N PHE A 9 0.94 2.49 19.01
CA PHE A 9 2.22 3.10 19.42
C PHE A 9 3.37 2.09 19.45
N THR A 10 3.08 0.81 19.69
CA THR A 10 4.10 -0.27 19.62
C THR A 10 4.56 -0.50 18.19
N LEU A 11 3.64 -0.40 17.21
CA LEU A 11 3.95 -0.65 15.81
C LEU A 11 4.52 0.57 15.09
N LEU A 12 4.24 1.79 15.56
CA LEU A 12 4.66 3.02 14.88
C LEU A 12 6.17 3.11 14.56
N PRO A 13 7.10 2.69 15.44
CA PRO A 13 8.54 2.67 15.11
C PRO A 13 8.89 1.79 13.91
N LEU A 14 8.08 0.78 13.60
CA LEU A 14 8.31 -0.12 12.46
C LEU A 14 8.23 0.63 11.12
N VAL A 15 7.51 1.75 11.06
CA VAL A 15 7.48 2.65 9.88
C VAL A 15 8.90 3.07 9.47
N ILE A 16 9.73 3.42 10.46
CA ILE A 16 11.11 3.85 10.24
C ILE A 16 12.01 2.64 10.03
N LEU A 17 11.85 1.58 10.84
CA LEU A 17 12.68 0.37 10.76
C LEU A 17 12.60 -0.29 9.38
N ALA A 18 11.42 -0.28 8.74
CA ALA A 18 11.23 -0.83 7.41
C ALA A 18 12.13 -0.19 6.33
N ARG A 19 12.66 1.02 6.58
CA ARG A 19 13.59 1.68 5.65
C ARG A 19 15.00 1.05 5.65
N TYR A 20 15.32 0.25 6.66
CA TYR A 20 16.65 -0.32 6.87
C TYR A 20 16.57 -1.85 6.79
N SER A 21 16.69 -2.40 5.58
CA SER A 21 16.67 -3.87 5.37
C SER A 21 18.02 -4.49 5.74
N PRO A 22 18.05 -5.53 6.60
CA PRO A 22 19.27 -6.28 6.90
C PRO A 22 19.60 -7.33 5.82
N PHE A 23 18.68 -7.64 4.91
CA PHE A 23 18.80 -8.73 3.93
C PHE A 23 19.54 -8.34 2.64
N GLY A 24 20.24 -7.20 2.65
CA GLY A 24 20.95 -6.69 1.48
C GLY A 24 20.04 -5.94 0.49
N GLU A 25 20.59 -5.68 -0.69
CA GLU A 25 19.93 -4.91 -1.75
C GLU A 25 19.05 -5.78 -2.66
N GLY A 26 18.01 -5.18 -3.23
CA GLY A 26 17.16 -5.82 -4.24
C GLY A 26 15.70 -6.00 -3.83
N LEU A 27 14.83 -6.10 -4.84
CA LEU A 27 13.38 -6.07 -4.66
C LEU A 27 12.85 -7.25 -3.81
N GLY A 28 13.36 -8.45 -4.07
CA GLY A 28 12.94 -9.66 -3.35
C GLY A 28 13.35 -9.64 -1.86
N ALA A 29 14.57 -9.18 -1.56
CA ALA A 29 15.04 -9.01 -0.19
C ALA A 29 14.21 -7.97 0.56
N TRP A 30 13.89 -6.85 -0.12
CA TRP A 30 13.00 -5.82 0.42
C TRP A 30 11.58 -6.35 0.70
N ALA A 31 11.01 -7.10 -0.24
CA ALA A 31 9.70 -7.74 -0.07
C ALA A 31 9.68 -8.68 1.14
N ALA A 32 10.70 -9.55 1.28
CA ALA A 32 10.83 -10.43 2.43
C ALA A 32 10.95 -9.65 3.74
N TRP A 33 11.72 -8.55 3.75
CA TRP A 33 11.84 -7.69 4.93
C TRP A 33 10.50 -7.09 5.35
N LEU A 34 9.73 -6.58 4.39
CA LEU A 34 8.40 -6.01 4.68
C LEU A 34 7.41 -7.08 5.13
N LEU A 35 7.46 -8.30 4.60
CA LEU A 35 6.65 -9.40 5.13
C LEU A 35 6.97 -9.69 6.62
N VAL A 36 8.22 -9.49 7.04
CA VAL A 36 8.58 -9.61 8.46
C VAL A 36 8.08 -8.40 9.26
N VAL A 37 8.46 -7.19 8.88
CA VAL A 37 8.26 -5.97 9.67
C VAL A 37 6.83 -5.44 9.61
N TYR A 38 6.16 -5.56 8.48
CA TYR A 38 4.82 -5.02 8.23
C TYR A 38 3.70 -6.06 8.29
N LEU A 39 4.03 -7.36 8.28
CA LEU A 39 3.02 -8.42 8.41
C LEU A 39 3.26 -9.35 9.60
N ALA A 40 4.39 -10.05 9.68
CA ALA A 40 4.63 -11.08 10.70
C ALA A 40 4.72 -10.49 12.13
N VAL A 41 5.56 -9.48 12.34
CA VAL A 41 5.72 -8.82 13.65
C VAL A 41 4.40 -8.17 14.12
N PRO A 42 3.70 -7.37 13.30
CA PRO A 42 2.40 -6.80 13.65
C PRO A 42 1.32 -7.85 13.95
N LEU A 43 1.31 -8.96 13.22
CA LEU A 43 0.40 -10.07 13.47
C LEU A 43 0.65 -10.70 14.84
N VAL A 44 1.91 -10.98 15.19
CA VAL A 44 2.30 -11.51 16.50
C VAL A 44 1.94 -10.53 17.62
N ALA A 45 2.27 -9.25 17.47
CA ALA A 45 1.92 -8.21 18.45
C ALA A 45 0.41 -8.09 18.65
N SER A 46 -0.35 -8.11 17.55
CA SER A 46 -1.82 -8.09 17.59
C SER A 46 -2.38 -9.31 18.32
N LYS A 47 -1.85 -10.51 18.05
CA LYS A 47 -2.26 -11.73 18.75
C LYS A 47 -1.91 -11.71 20.23
N ALA A 48 -0.71 -11.23 20.58
CA ALA A 48 -0.27 -11.09 21.96
C ALA A 48 -1.16 -10.12 22.78
N LEU A 49 -1.70 -9.08 22.15
CA LEU A 49 -2.66 -8.15 22.75
C LEU A 49 -4.13 -8.62 22.66
N GLY A 50 -4.36 -9.86 22.21
CA GLY A 50 -5.68 -10.49 22.19
C GLY A 50 -6.60 -10.03 21.05
N PHE A 51 -6.05 -9.52 19.94
CA PHE A 51 -6.84 -9.22 18.74
C PHE A 51 -7.06 -10.48 17.90
N SER A 52 -8.30 -10.67 17.44
CA SER A 52 -8.62 -11.61 16.37
C SER A 52 -8.19 -11.06 15.01
N LEU A 53 -8.05 -11.94 14.00
CA LEU A 53 -7.69 -11.54 12.63
C LEU A 53 -8.71 -10.55 12.03
N ARG A 54 -9.98 -10.73 12.37
CA ARG A 54 -11.09 -9.88 11.90
C ARG A 54 -11.02 -8.46 12.47
N GLU A 55 -10.52 -8.30 13.69
CA GLU A 55 -10.39 -6.99 14.35
C GLU A 55 -9.23 -6.14 13.80
N VAL A 56 -8.35 -6.75 13.01
CA VAL A 56 -7.24 -6.08 12.30
C VAL A 56 -7.45 -6.09 10.78
N GLY A 57 -8.69 -6.29 10.32
CA GLY A 57 -9.05 -6.23 8.90
C GLY A 57 -8.65 -7.45 8.05
N ILE A 58 -8.06 -8.50 8.64
CA ILE A 58 -7.76 -9.75 7.94
C ILE A 58 -9.04 -10.58 7.85
N LYS A 59 -9.84 -10.28 6.82
CA LYS A 59 -11.00 -11.07 6.37
C LYS A 59 -11.35 -10.70 4.93
N SER A 60 -12.21 -11.49 4.30
CA SER A 60 -12.74 -11.16 2.97
C SER A 60 -13.58 -9.86 3.02
N PRO A 61 -13.42 -8.96 2.04
CA PRO A 61 -14.24 -7.75 1.98
C PRO A 61 -15.71 -8.07 1.72
N ASN A 62 -16.60 -7.24 2.23
CA ASN A 62 -18.02 -7.33 1.92
C ASN A 62 -18.31 -6.82 0.48
N LYS A 63 -19.56 -6.98 0.03
CA LYS A 63 -19.99 -6.53 -1.32
C LYS A 63 -19.78 -5.03 -1.56
N LYS A 64 -19.90 -4.21 -0.52
CA LYS A 64 -19.70 -2.76 -0.62
C LYS A 64 -18.22 -2.44 -0.86
N GLY A 65 -17.32 -3.06 -0.11
CA GLY A 65 -15.87 -2.96 -0.30
C GLY A 65 -15.43 -3.36 -1.70
N LEU A 66 -15.97 -4.48 -2.22
CA LEU A 66 -15.69 -4.91 -3.61
C LEU A 66 -16.17 -3.91 -4.65
N ARG A 67 -17.37 -3.33 -4.48
CA ARG A 67 -17.87 -2.28 -5.39
C ARG A 67 -16.99 -1.02 -5.35
N ILE A 68 -16.60 -0.59 -4.16
CA ILE A 68 -15.68 0.55 -4.00
C ILE A 68 -14.34 0.23 -4.66
N THR A 69 -13.81 -0.99 -4.49
CA THR A 69 -12.57 -1.44 -5.15
C THR A 69 -12.64 -1.26 -6.67
N LEU A 70 -13.73 -1.71 -7.31
CA LEU A 70 -13.90 -1.56 -8.76
C LEU A 70 -13.95 -0.09 -9.21
N ILE A 71 -14.67 0.76 -8.47
CA ILE A 71 -14.73 2.21 -8.75
C ILE A 71 -13.33 2.83 -8.63
N LEU A 72 -12.60 2.49 -7.56
CA LEU A 72 -11.26 3.01 -7.32
C LEU A 72 -10.25 2.48 -8.34
N LEU A 73 -10.41 1.27 -8.88
CA LEU A 73 -9.57 0.76 -9.96
C LEU A 73 -9.78 1.54 -11.26
N ILE A 74 -11.03 1.86 -11.61
CA ILE A 74 -11.34 2.70 -12.78
C ILE A 74 -10.73 4.09 -12.60
N PHE A 75 -10.88 4.67 -11.41
CA PHE A 75 -10.31 5.96 -11.10
C PHE A 75 -8.77 5.94 -11.09
N ALA A 76 -8.15 4.89 -10.54
CA ALA A 76 -6.71 4.70 -10.57
C ALA A 76 -6.19 4.54 -12.00
N ALA A 77 -6.91 3.85 -12.89
CA ALA A 77 -6.56 3.75 -14.30
C ALA A 77 -6.58 5.12 -14.99
N PHE A 78 -7.60 5.95 -14.73
CA PHE A 78 -7.65 7.32 -15.22
C PHE A 78 -6.47 8.16 -14.71
N LEU A 79 -6.20 8.13 -13.40
CA LEU A 79 -5.06 8.85 -12.83
C LEU A 79 -3.71 8.32 -13.31
N SER A 80 -3.61 7.04 -13.67
CA SER A 80 -2.39 6.46 -14.24
C SER A 80 -2.09 7.06 -15.60
N VAL A 81 -3.11 7.33 -16.43
CA VAL A 81 -2.94 8.03 -17.71
C VAL A 81 -2.43 9.45 -17.46
N GLU A 82 -3.08 10.22 -16.57
CA GLU A 82 -2.61 11.56 -16.21
C GLU A 82 -1.19 11.54 -15.61
N GLY A 83 -0.86 10.52 -14.82
CA GLY A 83 0.47 10.31 -14.26
C GLY A 83 1.56 10.15 -15.31
N THR A 84 1.24 9.62 -16.49
CA THR A 84 2.21 9.52 -17.60
C THR A 84 2.60 10.89 -18.17
N LEU A 85 1.78 11.92 -17.96
CA LEU A 85 2.08 13.30 -18.36
C LEU A 85 3.07 13.99 -17.40
N VAL A 86 3.41 13.36 -16.27
CA VAL A 86 4.36 13.88 -15.29
C VAL A 86 5.74 13.24 -15.52
N PRO A 87 6.74 13.98 -16.06
CA PRO A 87 8.01 13.38 -16.48
C PRO A 87 8.78 12.69 -15.34
N SER A 88 8.71 13.24 -14.12
CA SER A 88 9.36 12.66 -12.95
C SER A 88 8.77 11.31 -12.53
N MET A 89 7.47 11.09 -12.77
CA MET A 89 6.81 9.82 -12.49
C MET A 89 7.22 8.75 -13.51
N VAL A 90 7.16 9.08 -14.80
CA VAL A 90 7.62 8.18 -15.87
C VAL A 90 9.09 7.83 -15.70
N ALA A 91 9.95 8.81 -15.38
CA ALA A 91 11.37 8.53 -15.13
C ALA A 91 11.57 7.55 -13.98
N TYR A 92 10.80 7.71 -12.89
CA TYR A 92 10.93 6.93 -11.67
C TYR A 92 10.42 5.48 -11.81
N TYR A 93 9.31 5.24 -12.51
CA TYR A 93 8.63 3.94 -12.60
C TYR A 93 8.82 3.21 -13.94
N PRO A 94 8.87 1.87 -13.98
CA PRO A 94 8.87 0.92 -12.86
C PRO A 94 10.20 0.89 -12.09
N ARG A 95 10.16 0.52 -10.80
CA ARG A 95 11.32 0.50 -9.89
C ARG A 95 11.97 -0.87 -9.72
N PHE A 96 12.03 -1.66 -10.77
CA PHE A 96 12.73 -2.95 -10.77
C PHE A 96 13.32 -3.26 -12.13
N ALA A 97 14.42 -4.01 -12.16
CA ALA A 97 15.02 -4.51 -13.38
C ALA A 97 14.26 -5.76 -13.86
N PHE A 98 14.11 -5.89 -15.18
CA PHE A 98 13.46 -7.04 -15.79
C PHE A 98 13.98 -7.28 -17.21
N ASP A 99 13.88 -8.53 -17.65
CA ASP A 99 14.18 -9.03 -18.98
C ASP A 99 12.91 -9.60 -19.63
N GLY A 100 12.41 -8.91 -20.65
CA GLY A 100 11.18 -9.28 -21.34
C GLY A 100 9.94 -9.33 -20.44
N TRP A 101 8.85 -9.89 -20.97
CA TRP A 101 7.55 -9.89 -20.30
C TRP A 101 7.48 -10.75 -19.04
N TRP A 102 8.26 -11.85 -18.99
CA TRP A 102 8.31 -12.73 -17.82
C TRP A 102 9.12 -12.12 -16.67
N GLY A 103 10.22 -11.42 -16.96
CA GLY A 103 10.90 -10.62 -15.96
C GLY A 103 9.97 -9.54 -15.39
N PHE A 104 9.22 -8.86 -16.26
CA PHE A 104 8.29 -7.80 -15.85
C PHE A 104 7.19 -8.35 -14.92
N LEU A 105 6.50 -9.42 -15.34
CA LEU A 105 5.46 -10.04 -14.50
C LEU A 105 6.01 -10.52 -13.16
N ARG A 106 7.23 -11.07 -13.12
CA ARG A 106 7.86 -11.47 -11.87
C ARG A 106 8.11 -10.27 -10.95
N GLY A 107 8.58 -9.16 -11.50
CA GLY A 107 8.75 -7.91 -10.77
C GLY A 107 7.42 -7.43 -10.18
N GLU A 108 6.35 -7.43 -10.97
CA GLU A 108 5.00 -7.04 -10.53
C GLU A 108 4.45 -7.94 -9.43
N LEU A 109 4.70 -9.25 -9.49
CA LEU A 109 4.29 -10.17 -8.42
C LEU A 109 5.02 -9.88 -7.12
N ILE A 110 6.32 -9.56 -7.17
CA ILE A 110 7.08 -9.15 -5.99
C ILE A 110 6.57 -7.79 -5.48
N MET A 111 6.29 -6.83 -6.35
CA MET A 111 5.65 -5.56 -5.98
C MET A 111 4.30 -5.81 -5.28
N GLY A 112 3.51 -6.78 -5.76
CA GLY A 112 2.28 -7.20 -5.10
C GLY A 112 2.49 -7.66 -3.66
N THR A 113 3.57 -8.41 -3.38
CA THR A 113 3.89 -8.81 -2.00
C THR A 113 4.27 -7.61 -1.11
N ILE A 114 4.96 -6.61 -1.68
CA ILE A 114 5.31 -5.36 -1.01
C ILE A 114 4.05 -4.56 -0.67
N MET A 115 3.12 -4.43 -1.62
CA MET A 115 1.86 -3.72 -1.42
C MET A 115 0.96 -4.44 -0.42
N LEU A 116 0.91 -5.78 -0.46
CA LEU A 116 0.17 -6.57 0.53
C LEU A 116 0.67 -6.30 1.94
N ALA A 117 1.99 -6.31 2.16
CA ALA A 117 2.58 -6.03 3.46
C ALA A 117 2.28 -4.59 3.91
N HIS A 118 2.41 -3.61 3.01
CA HIS A 118 2.07 -2.21 3.30
C HIS A 118 0.62 -2.05 3.72
N GLU A 119 -0.32 -2.56 2.94
CA GLU A 119 -1.75 -2.39 3.22
C GLU A 119 -2.17 -3.17 4.47
N ALA A 120 -1.63 -4.37 4.69
CA ALA A 120 -1.85 -5.09 5.94
C ALA A 120 -1.37 -4.28 7.16
N PHE A 121 -0.24 -3.59 7.06
CA PHE A 121 0.29 -2.74 8.12
C PHE A 121 -0.57 -1.50 8.39
N PHE A 122 -0.67 -0.63 7.40
CA PHE A 122 -1.31 0.68 7.54
C PHE A 122 -2.82 0.55 7.67
N ARG A 123 -3.46 -0.23 6.78
CA ARG A 123 -4.92 -0.34 6.67
C ARG A 123 -5.47 -1.50 7.49
N GLY A 124 -4.65 -2.50 7.82
CA GLY A 124 -5.00 -3.56 8.75
C GLY A 124 -4.69 -3.21 10.21
N PHE A 125 -3.43 -3.38 10.60
CA PHE A 125 -2.99 -3.37 11.99
C PHE A 125 -3.05 -1.99 12.66
N LEU A 126 -2.74 -0.90 11.96
CA LEU A 126 -2.82 0.46 12.53
C LEU A 126 -4.26 1.01 12.52
N LEU A 127 -5.00 0.79 11.43
CA LEU A 127 -6.32 1.39 11.21
C LEU A 127 -7.45 0.72 12.01
N PHE A 128 -7.76 -0.57 11.76
CA PHE A 128 -8.99 -1.20 12.27
C PHE A 128 -9.10 -1.18 13.79
N PRO A 129 -8.04 -1.51 14.56
CA PRO A 129 -8.10 -1.45 16.01
C PRO A 129 -8.49 -0.08 16.55
N LEU A 130 -7.94 1.00 15.97
CA LEU A 130 -8.20 2.39 16.38
C LEU A 130 -9.55 2.91 15.86
N ALA A 131 -9.95 2.52 14.65
CA ALA A 131 -11.17 3.02 14.00
C ALA A 131 -12.45 2.71 14.79
N ARG A 132 -12.41 1.71 15.68
CA ARG A 132 -13.51 1.38 16.59
C ARG A 132 -13.83 2.48 17.60
N LYS A 133 -12.85 3.34 17.94
CA LYS A 133 -13.10 4.50 18.82
C LYS A 133 -13.45 5.74 18.03
N ASN A 134 -12.65 6.02 17.00
CA ASN A 134 -12.83 7.18 16.15
C ASN A 134 -12.34 6.85 14.74
N ARG A 135 -13.29 6.69 13.82
CA ARG A 135 -13.02 6.31 12.43
C ARG A 135 -12.09 7.30 11.74
N TRP A 136 -12.45 8.58 11.74
CA TRP A 136 -11.68 9.62 11.06
C TRP A 136 -10.34 9.88 11.75
N GLY A 137 -10.32 9.89 13.10
CA GLY A 137 -9.08 10.00 13.84
C GLY A 137 -8.10 8.86 13.52
N ALA A 138 -8.59 7.63 13.39
CA ALA A 138 -7.76 6.48 13.00
C ALA A 138 -7.26 6.57 11.56
N ILE A 139 -8.12 6.99 10.62
CA ILE A 139 -7.72 7.23 9.21
C ILE A 139 -6.56 8.22 9.18
N ILE A 140 -6.70 9.41 9.77
CA ILE A 140 -5.64 10.42 9.76
C ILE A 140 -4.39 9.95 10.50
N ALA A 141 -4.54 9.30 11.66
CA ALA A 141 -3.41 8.86 12.47
C ALA A 141 -2.53 7.82 11.76
N GLN A 142 -3.12 6.86 11.04
CA GLN A 142 -2.33 5.90 10.25
C GLN A 142 -1.82 6.52 8.93
N ASP A 143 -2.54 7.49 8.37
CA ASP A 143 -2.24 7.99 7.04
C ASP A 143 -1.06 8.96 6.99
N VAL A 144 -0.87 9.74 8.06
CA VAL A 144 0.31 10.59 8.20
C VAL A 144 1.61 9.79 8.06
N PRO A 145 1.88 8.72 8.83
CA PRO A 145 3.08 7.92 8.64
C PRO A 145 3.11 7.20 7.28
N TYR A 146 1.96 6.82 6.72
CA TYR A 146 1.90 6.27 5.35
C TYR A 146 2.38 7.28 4.28
N ALA A 147 1.94 8.53 4.34
CA ALA A 147 2.41 9.55 3.41
C ALA A 147 3.92 9.82 3.60
N LEU A 148 4.42 9.76 4.83
CA LEU A 148 5.86 9.96 5.12
C LEU A 148 6.76 8.85 4.54
N VAL A 149 6.28 7.62 4.34
CA VAL A 149 7.10 6.58 3.67
C VAL A 149 7.33 6.88 2.19
N HIS A 150 6.60 7.83 1.60
CA HIS A 150 6.78 8.29 0.22
C HIS A 150 7.89 9.35 0.08
N ILE A 151 8.51 9.80 1.18
CA ILE A 151 9.66 10.71 1.12
C ILE A 151 10.82 10.06 0.36
N GLY A 152 11.25 10.73 -0.72
CA GLY A 152 12.29 10.26 -1.64
C GLY A 152 11.75 9.79 -2.99
N LYS A 153 10.42 9.66 -3.13
CA LYS A 153 9.72 9.46 -4.41
C LYS A 153 9.51 10.82 -5.13
N PRO A 154 9.02 10.84 -6.39
CA PRO A 154 8.63 12.09 -7.05
C PRO A 154 7.71 12.95 -6.18
N GLY A 155 7.91 14.28 -6.20
CA GLY A 155 7.29 15.17 -5.21
C GLY A 155 5.76 15.11 -5.13
N ILE A 156 5.09 14.75 -6.24
CA ILE A 156 3.62 14.59 -6.30
C ILE A 156 3.11 13.40 -5.48
N GLU A 157 3.96 12.41 -5.18
CA GLU A 157 3.58 11.18 -4.47
C GLU A 157 3.20 11.42 -3.01
N ILE A 158 3.76 12.44 -2.35
CA ILE A 158 3.42 12.74 -0.96
C ILE A 158 1.97 13.26 -0.85
N PRO A 159 1.56 14.34 -1.54
CA PRO A 159 0.17 14.80 -1.49
C PRO A 159 -0.78 13.76 -2.10
N TYR A 160 -0.37 13.04 -3.15
CA TYR A 160 -1.17 11.96 -3.72
C TYR A 160 -1.40 10.82 -2.73
N SER A 161 -0.36 10.32 -2.06
CA SER A 161 -0.46 9.22 -1.10
C SER A 161 -1.31 9.59 0.12
N LEU A 162 -1.26 10.84 0.60
CA LEU A 162 -2.15 11.31 1.66
C LEU A 162 -3.62 11.32 1.22
N LEU A 163 -3.92 11.81 0.01
CA LEU A 163 -5.30 11.81 -0.50
C LEU A 163 -5.81 10.37 -0.76
N ALA A 164 -5.00 9.56 -1.42
CA ALA A 164 -5.31 8.17 -1.70
C ALA A 164 -5.49 7.38 -0.40
N GLY A 165 -4.64 7.64 0.59
CA GLY A 165 -4.64 6.93 1.86
C GLY A 165 -5.85 7.22 2.76
N ILE A 166 -6.38 8.45 2.73
CA ILE A 166 -7.70 8.77 3.31
C ILE A 166 -8.82 7.96 2.62
N VAL A 167 -8.83 7.94 1.29
CA VAL A 167 -9.85 7.21 0.51
C VAL A 167 -9.77 5.70 0.76
N PHE A 168 -8.57 5.15 0.82
CA PHE A 168 -8.28 3.75 1.10
C PHE A 168 -8.72 3.37 2.51
N GLY A 169 -8.35 4.16 3.52
CA GLY A 169 -8.78 3.93 4.90
C GLY A 169 -10.30 3.97 5.05
N TRP A 170 -10.98 4.89 4.35
CA TRP A 170 -12.45 4.90 4.30
C TRP A 170 -13.01 3.64 3.62
N ALA A 171 -12.51 3.30 2.43
CA ALA A 171 -12.95 2.15 1.65
C ALA A 171 -12.81 0.83 2.40
N ASP A 172 -11.71 0.67 3.13
CA ASP A 172 -11.42 -0.53 3.90
C ASP A 172 -12.32 -0.66 5.12
N ILE A 173 -12.62 0.44 5.83
CA ILE A 173 -13.59 0.38 6.93
C ILE A 173 -14.99 0.02 6.39
N GLU A 174 -15.39 0.57 5.24
CA GLU A 174 -16.66 0.22 4.58
C GLU A 174 -16.69 -1.22 4.06
N GLY A 175 -15.55 -1.73 3.59
CA GLY A 175 -15.34 -3.10 3.15
C GLY A 175 -15.10 -4.09 4.28
N GLU A 176 -14.84 -3.58 5.48
CA GLU A 176 -14.39 -4.29 6.68
C GLU A 176 -13.10 -5.12 6.48
N SER A 177 -12.27 -4.77 5.51
CA SER A 177 -11.05 -5.48 5.14
C SER A 177 -10.05 -4.51 4.54
N PHE A 178 -8.75 -4.77 4.65
CA PHE A 178 -7.72 -4.00 3.92
C PHE A 178 -7.51 -4.48 2.48
N VAL A 179 -8.15 -5.60 2.10
CA VAL A 179 -8.04 -6.19 0.75
C VAL A 179 -8.43 -5.22 -0.37
N PRO A 180 -9.49 -4.40 -0.24
CA PRO A 180 -9.80 -3.35 -1.22
C PRO A 180 -8.60 -2.47 -1.54
N SER A 181 -7.96 -1.86 -0.53
CA SER A 181 -6.77 -1.02 -0.75
C SER A 181 -5.61 -1.81 -1.33
N PHE A 182 -5.37 -3.04 -0.89
CA PHE A 182 -4.34 -3.91 -1.49
C PHE A 182 -4.55 -4.11 -2.99
N LEU A 183 -5.77 -4.43 -3.40
CA LEU A 183 -6.09 -4.66 -4.80
C LEU A 183 -5.94 -3.38 -5.62
N VAL A 184 -6.44 -2.25 -5.13
CA VAL A 184 -6.32 -0.96 -5.84
C VAL A 184 -4.86 -0.54 -5.95
N HIS A 185 -4.08 -0.65 -4.86
CA HIS A 185 -2.68 -0.26 -4.84
C HIS A 185 -1.85 -1.13 -5.79
N TRP A 186 -2.00 -2.46 -5.71
CA TRP A 186 -1.20 -3.35 -6.55
C TRP A 186 -1.60 -3.30 -8.02
N ILE A 187 -2.88 -3.45 -8.35
CA ILE A 187 -3.34 -3.46 -9.75
C ILE A 187 -3.16 -2.08 -10.38
N GLY A 188 -3.43 -1.01 -9.63
CA GLY A 188 -3.18 0.36 -10.09
C GLY A 188 -1.70 0.63 -10.35
N SER A 189 -0.82 0.22 -9.43
CA SER A 189 0.64 0.33 -9.61
C SER A 189 1.11 -0.46 -10.83
N ALA A 190 0.69 -1.72 -10.98
CA ALA A 190 1.10 -2.57 -12.11
C ALA A 190 0.63 -2.00 -13.45
N PHE A 191 -0.58 -1.43 -13.49
CA PHE A 191 -1.08 -0.75 -14.68
C PHE A 191 -0.24 0.50 -14.98
N PHE A 192 0.08 1.31 -13.97
CA PHE A 192 0.92 2.49 -14.16
C PHE A 192 2.35 2.15 -14.60
N ASP A 193 2.95 1.11 -14.04
CA ASP A 193 4.27 0.59 -14.41
C ASP A 193 4.28 0.14 -15.88
N LEU A 194 3.22 -0.53 -16.35
CA LEU A 194 3.04 -0.86 -17.76
C LEU A 194 2.93 0.39 -18.64
N LEU A 195 2.15 1.39 -18.25
CA LEU A 195 2.05 2.64 -19.01
C LEU A 195 3.39 3.38 -19.08
N CYS A 196 4.14 3.43 -17.99
CA CYS A 196 5.47 4.03 -17.96
C CYS A 196 6.46 3.27 -18.87
N LEU A 197 6.38 1.94 -18.93
CA LEU A 197 7.16 1.14 -19.87
C LEU A 197 6.83 1.47 -21.32
N LEU A 198 5.53 1.59 -21.65
CA LEU A 198 5.11 1.95 -23.01
C LEU A 198 5.54 3.37 -23.37
N ALA A 199 5.46 4.33 -22.44
CA ALA A 199 5.96 5.69 -22.63
C ALA A 199 7.48 5.69 -22.91
N LYS A 200 8.26 4.96 -22.10
CA LYS A 200 9.73 4.86 -22.26
C LYS A 200 10.17 4.21 -23.57
N THR A 201 9.32 3.37 -24.16
CA THR A 201 9.62 2.65 -25.41
C THR A 201 8.98 3.29 -26.64
N GLY A 202 8.27 4.42 -26.50
CA GLY A 202 7.63 5.13 -27.61
C GLY A 202 6.38 4.43 -28.17
N HIS A 203 5.75 3.55 -27.40
CA HIS A 203 4.54 2.82 -27.80
C HIS A 203 3.26 3.36 -27.17
N LEU A 204 3.33 4.49 -26.45
CA LEU A 204 2.16 5.10 -25.83
C LEU A 204 1.57 6.16 -26.78
N PRO A 205 0.32 6.01 -27.27
CA PRO A 205 -0.16 6.77 -28.43
C PRO A 205 -0.52 8.25 -28.15
N TRP A 206 -0.50 8.68 -26.89
CA TRP A 206 -0.83 10.06 -26.47
C TRP A 206 0.36 10.83 -25.89
N ILE A 207 1.57 10.25 -25.93
CA ILE A 207 2.84 10.90 -25.59
C ILE A 207 3.75 10.79 -26.81
#